data_AF-A0A2N2P5Y3-F1
#
_entry.id   AF-A0A2N2P5Y3-F1
#
_cell.length_a   1.000
_cell.length_b   1.000
_cell.length_c   1.000
_cell.angle_alpha   90.00
_cell.angle_beta   90.00
_cell.angle_gamma   90.00
#
_symmetry.space_group_name_H-M   'P 1'
#
loop_
_entity.id
_entity.type
_entity.pdbx_description
1 polymer ?
#
loop_
_entity_poly.entity_id
_entity_poly.type
_entity_poly.pdbx_seq_one_letter_code
_entity_poly.pdbx_strand_id
1 'polypeptide(L)'
;MINRIKSTYNEFPKNFWVLIGSFFIDRVGGALIFPFLALYITSHFQVGMTQVGVIFALFAVSSLGGNLLGGNLTDRFGRKK
;
A
#
# COMPACT_ATOMS: atom_id res chain seq x y z
N MET A 1 30.84 -7.89 2.34
CA MET A 1 29.38 -7.70 2.16
C MET A 1 28.60 -7.84 3.47
N ILE A 2 28.74 -8.95 4.21
CA ILE A 2 28.00 -9.20 5.47
C ILE A 2 28.19 -8.08 6.51
N ASN A 3 29.41 -7.54 6.63
CA ASN A 3 29.69 -6.45 7.56
C ASN A 3 28.98 -5.13 7.20
N ARG A 4 28.72 -4.87 5.91
CA ARG A 4 27.93 -3.70 5.48
C ARG A 4 26.46 -3.88 5.85
N ILE A 5 25.89 -5.06 5.63
CA ILE A 5 24.50 -5.38 5.99
C ILE A 5 24.30 -5.25 7.52
N LYS A 6 25.24 -5.79 8.32
CA LYS A 6 25.20 -5.65 9.78
C LYS A 6 25.32 -4.18 10.23
N SER A 7 26.18 -3.40 9.57
CA SER A 7 26.31 -1.97 9.85
C SER A 7 24.99 -1.22 9.63
N THR A 8 24.36 -1.40 8.47
CA THR A 8 23.07 -0.77 8.14
C THR A 8 21.95 -1.24 9.06
N TYR A 9 21.93 -2.52 9.47
CA TYR A 9 20.93 -3.01 10.41
C TYR A 9 21.00 -2.29 11.77
N ASN A 10 22.22 -2.08 12.27
CA ASN A 10 22.47 -1.44 13.56
C ASN A 10 22.33 0.10 13.52
N GLU A 11 22.28 0.70 12.33
CA GLU A 11 22.12 2.15 12.13
C GLU A 11 20.69 2.62 12.44
N PHE A 12 19.70 1.73 12.31
CA PHE A 12 18.29 2.06 12.53
C PHE A 12 17.72 1.45 13.83
N PRO A 13 16.80 2.15 14.51
CA PRO A 13 16.18 1.65 15.75
C PRO A 13 15.27 0.46 15.49
N LYS A 14 15.02 -0.38 16.51
CA LYS A 14 14.15 -1.57 16.38
C LYS A 14 12.76 -1.27 15.81
N ASN A 15 12.16 -0.14 16.18
CA ASN A 15 10.85 0.28 15.69
C ASN A 15 10.83 0.51 14.18
N PHE A 16 11.94 0.95 13.59
CA PHE A 16 12.06 1.10 12.14
C PHE A 16 11.92 -0.26 11.45
N TRP A 17 12.60 -1.29 11.95
CA TRP A 17 12.52 -2.64 11.38
C TRP A 17 11.12 -3.26 11.52
N VAL A 18 10.43 -2.98 12.61
CA VAL A 18 9.01 -3.36 12.77
C VAL A 18 8.15 -2.69 11.71
N LEU A 19 8.29 -1.38 11.50
CA LEU A 19 7.55 -0.65 10.48
C LEU A 19 7.85 -1.17 9.07
N ILE A 20 9.12 -1.43 8.74
CA ILE A 20 9.51 -1.99 7.45
C ILE A 20 8.92 -3.39 7.24
N GLY A 21 8.93 -4.24 8.27
CA GLY A 21 8.31 -5.56 8.21
C GLY A 21 6.80 -5.49 7.98
N SER A 22 6.10 -4.64 8.74
CA SER A 22 4.66 -4.41 8.55
C SER A 22 4.34 -3.84 7.18
N PHE A 23 5.11 -2.86 6.72
CA PHE A 23 4.95 -2.25 5.41
C PHE A 23 5.19 -3.26 4.28
N PHE A 24 6.17 -4.16 4.44
CA PHE A 24 6.42 -5.21 3.47
C PHE A 24 5.21 -6.14 3.34
N ILE A 25 4.64 -6.60 4.46
CA ILE A 25 3.44 -7.47 4.46
C ILE A 25 2.27 -6.75 3.79
N ASP A 26 2.02 -5.49 4.15
CA ASP A 26 0.97 -4.65 3.54
C ASP A 26 1.13 -4.56 2.01
N ARG A 27 2.35 -4.28 1.54
CA ARG A 27 2.63 -4.12 0.11
C ARG A 27 2.50 -5.42 -0.66
N VAL A 28 2.97 -6.53 -0.11
CA VAL A 28 2.82 -7.85 -0.73
C VAL A 28 1.36 -8.24 -0.81
N GLY A 29 0.60 -8.07 0.28
CA GLY A 29 -0.84 -8.33 0.31
C GLY A 29 -1.58 -7.50 -0.74
N GLY A 30 -1.34 -6.20 -0.78
CA GLY A 30 -1.92 -5.30 -1.78
C GLY A 30 -1.59 -5.73 -3.21
N ALA A 31 -0.31 -5.99 -3.51
CA ALA A 31 0.14 -6.38 -4.85
C ALA A 31 -0.52 -7.68 -5.35
N LEU A 32 -0.80 -8.63 -4.45
CA LEU A 32 -1.49 -9.87 -4.79
C LEU A 32 -3.00 -9.68 -4.93
N ILE A 33 -3.63 -8.84 -4.10
CA ILE A 33 -5.10 -8.67 -4.11
C ILE A 33 -5.59 -8.08 -5.44
N PHE A 34 -4.94 -7.06 -5.99
CA PHE A 34 -5.43 -6.38 -7.21
C PHE A 34 -5.62 -7.28 -8.44
N PRO A 35 -4.67 -8.15 -8.83
CA PRO A 35 -4.89 -9.05 -9.97
C PRO A 35 -6.01 -10.06 -9.73
N PHE A 36 -6.13 -10.62 -8.51
CA PHE A 36 -7.24 -11.52 -8.20
C PHE A 36 -8.59 -10.79 -8.17
N LEU A 37 -8.61 -9.55 -7.68
CA LEU A 37 -9.80 -8.71 -7.73
C LEU A 37 -10.22 -8.41 -9.17
N ALA A 38 -9.27 -8.12 -10.06
CA ALA A 38 -9.56 -7.93 -11.48
C ALA A 38 -10.20 -9.18 -12.11
N LEU A 39 -9.63 -10.36 -11.84
CA LEU A 39 -10.21 -11.63 -12.30
C LEU A 39 -11.59 -11.90 -11.70
N TYR A 40 -11.77 -11.61 -10.41
CA TYR A 40 -13.05 -11.76 -9.73
C TYR A 40 -14.12 -10.86 -10.33
N ILE A 41 -13.82 -9.58 -10.58
CA ILE A 41 -14.78 -8.63 -11.15
C ILE A 41 -15.21 -9.12 -12.54
N THR A 42 -14.25 -9.46 -13.40
CA THR A 42 -14.50 -9.98 -14.74
C THR A 42 -15.36 -11.26 -14.70
N SER A 43 -15.02 -12.22 -13.85
CA SER A 43 -15.71 -13.52 -13.77
C SER A 43 -17.09 -13.44 -13.10
N HIS A 44 -17.21 -12.71 -12.01
CA HIS A 44 -18.44 -12.65 -11.23
C HIS A 44 -19.50 -11.75 -11.89
N PHE A 45 -19.07 -10.59 -12.41
CA PHE A 45 -19.98 -9.63 -13.03
C PHE A 45 -20.04 -9.77 -14.56
N GLN A 46 -19.28 -10.71 -15.15
CA GLN A 46 -19.25 -10.98 -16.59
C GLN A 46 -18.93 -9.73 -17.42
N VAL A 47 -18.04 -8.88 -16.90
CA VAL A 47 -17.59 -7.63 -17.55
C VAL A 47 -16.21 -7.80 -18.18
N GLY A 48 -15.87 -6.92 -19.13
CA GLY A 48 -14.55 -6.92 -19.77
C GLY A 48 -13.46 -6.23 -18.95
N MET A 49 -12.21 -6.42 -19.37
CA MET A 49 -11.03 -5.79 -18.75
C MET A 49 -11.03 -4.27 -18.87
N THR A 50 -11.72 -3.70 -19.86
CA THR A 50 -11.86 -2.24 -20.01
C THR A 50 -12.60 -1.65 -18.82
N GLN A 51 -13.69 -2.27 -18.37
CA GLN A 51 -14.48 -1.83 -17.22
C GLN A 51 -13.66 -1.94 -15.93
N VAL A 52 -12.90 -3.04 -15.76
CA VAL A 52 -11.97 -3.20 -14.63
C VAL A 52 -10.91 -2.09 -14.63
N GLY A 53 -10.34 -1.78 -15.80
CA GLY A 53 -9.39 -0.69 -15.97
C GLY A 53 -9.96 0.67 -15.55
N VAL A 54 -11.21 0.96 -15.90
CA VAL A 54 -11.90 2.18 -15.46
C VAL A 54 -12.09 2.20 -13.94
N ILE A 55 -12.50 1.08 -13.33
CA ILE A 55 -12.63 0.98 -11.87
C ILE A 55 -11.29 1.25 -11.19
N PHE A 56 -10.20 0.66 -11.69
CA PHE A 56 -8.87 0.87 -11.12
C PHE A 56 -8.34 2.29 -11.35
N ALA A 57 -8.67 2.92 -12.48
CA ALA A 57 -8.37 4.33 -12.72
C ALA A 57 -9.10 5.24 -11.72
N LEU A 58 -10.38 5.01 -11.48
CA LEU A 58 -11.17 5.72 -10.48
C LEU A 58 -10.61 5.50 -9.07
N PHE A 59 -10.20 4.27 -8.75
CA PHE A 59 -9.53 3.95 -7.49
C PHE A 59 -8.23 4.75 -7.33
N ALA A 60 -7.39 4.83 -8.37
CA ALA A 60 -6.14 5.59 -8.33
C ALA A 60 -6.37 7.08 -8.11
N VAL A 61 -7.31 7.68 -8.85
CA VAL A 61 -7.69 9.11 -8.69
C VAL A 61 -8.24 9.37 -7.28
N SER A 62 -9.10 8.49 -6.78
CA SER A 62 -9.65 8.60 -5.42
C SER A 62 -8.57 8.48 -4.35
N SER A 63 -7.58 7.60 -4.56
CA SER A 63 -6.42 7.44 -3.67
C SER A 63 -5.58 8.71 -3.60
N LEU A 64 -5.38 9.42 -4.71
CA LEU A 64 -4.67 10.71 -4.69
C LEU A 64 -5.38 11.74 -3.80
N GLY A 65 -6.69 11.92 -4.00
CA GLY A 65 -7.49 12.82 -3.16
C GLY A 65 -7.54 12.37 -1.69
N GLY A 66 -7.72 11.06 -1.47
CA GLY A 66 -7.76 10.46 -0.14
C GLY A 66 -6.44 10.62 0.63
N ASN A 67 -5.29 10.51 -0.03
CA ASN A 67 -3.98 10.71 0.61
C ASN A 67 -3.77 12.17 1.03
N LEU A 68 -4.19 13.14 0.20
CA LEU A 68 -4.10 14.56 0.55
C LEU A 68 -4.97 14.88 1.76
N LEU A 69 -6.22 14.39 1.78
CA LEU A 69 -7.13 14.60 2.91
C LEU A 69 -6.64 13.84 4.15
N GLY A 70 -6.29 12.57 4.00
CA GLY A 70 -5.82 11.70 5.08
C GLY A 70 -4.53 12.20 5.73
N GLY A 71 -3.61 12.76 4.94
CA GLY A 71 -2.39 13.40 5.45
C GLY A 71 -2.74 14.58 6.36
N ASN A 72 -3.57 15.51 5.88
CA ASN A 72 -4.02 16.66 6.67
C ASN A 72 -4.78 16.24 7.94
N LEU A 73 -5.63 15.20 7.86
CA LEU A 73 -6.31 14.63 9.02
C LEU A 73 -5.32 14.01 10.02
N THR A 74 -4.33 13.26 9.54
CA THR A 74 -3.30 12.64 10.39
C THR A 74 -2.46 13.70 11.10
N ASP A 75 -2.12 14.80 10.42
CA ASP A 75 -1.40 15.91 11.04
C ASP A 75 -2.22 16.61 12.13
N ARG A 76 -3.54 16.71 11.93
CA ARG A 76 -4.46 17.33 12.89
C ARG A 76 -4.79 16.45 14.09
N PHE A 77 -4.96 15.14 13.89
CA PHE A 77 -5.45 14.21 14.93
C PHE A 77 -4.38 13.26 15.48
N GLY A 78 -3.29 13.05 14.75
CA GLY A 78 -2.31 11.99 15.00
C GLY A 78 -0.91 12.45 15.36
N ARG A 79 -0.58 13.76 15.29
CA ARG A 79 0.72 14.25 15.73
C ARG A 79 0.79 14.32 17.27
N LYS A 80 1.02 13.13 17.86
CA LYS A 80 1.26 12.81 19.29
C LYS A 80 0.00 12.57 20.13
N LYS A 81 -0.25 11.29 20.43
CA LYS A 81 -0.04 10.81 21.80
C LYS A 81 1.12 9.83 21.78
#